data_AF-A0A660Y6L0-F1
#
_entry.id   AF-A0A660Y6L0-F1
#
_cell.length_a   1.000
_cell.length_b   1.000
_cell.length_c   1.000
_cell.angle_alpha   90.00
_cell.angle_beta   90.00
_cell.angle_gamma   90.00
#
_symmetry.space_group_name_H-M   'P 1'
#
loop_
_entity.id
_entity.type
_entity.pdbx_description
1 polymer ?
#
loop_
_entity_poly.entity_id
_entity_poly.type
_entity_poly.pdbx_seq_one_letter_code
_entity_poly.pdbx_strand_id
1 'polypeptide(L)' 'GGAKFGEGPPVKVLFVLAGTRDERTFHLQALMAIAQIVQSEGFLRSWEEARGPEELKRLILLAERRRL' A
#
# COMPACT_ATOMS: atom_id res chain seq x y z
N GLY A 1 16.21 -0.20 -5.89
CA GLY A 1 15.89 -1.64 -5.87
C GLY A 1 14.42 -1.83 -6.20
N GLY A 2 14.01 -3.04 -6.57
CA GLY A 2 12.62 -3.39 -6.88
C GLY A 2 12.50 -4.79 -7.49
N ALA A 3 11.31 -5.37 -7.48
CA ALA A 3 11.03 -6.67 -8.08
C ALA A 3 10.55 -6.52 -9.53
N LYS A 4 11.04 -7.36 -10.45
CA LYS A 4 10.52 -7.42 -11.82
C LYS A 4 9.13 -8.07 -11.80
N PHE A 5 8.12 -7.35 -12.29
CA PHE A 5 6.76 -7.84 -12.37
C PHE A 5 6.15 -7.47 -13.72
N GLY A 6 6.06 -8.44 -14.63
CA GLY A 6 5.63 -8.22 -16.01
C GLY A 6 6.61 -7.40 -16.84
N GLU A 7 6.08 -6.75 -17.89
CA GLU A 7 6.81 -5.85 -18.79
C GLU A 7 6.63 -4.40 -18.32
N GLY A 8 7.38 -4.00 -17.31
CA GLY A 8 7.30 -2.64 -16.78
C GLY A 8 8.48 -2.30 -15.86
N PRO A 9 8.52 -1.07 -15.32
CA PRO A 9 9.51 -0.68 -14.32
C PRO A 9 9.45 -1.60 -13.09
N PRO A 10 10.57 -1.80 -12.38
CA PRO A 10 10.58 -2.59 -11.16
C PRO A 10 9.58 -2.09 -10.12
N VAL A 11 8.80 -3.02 -9.57
CA VAL A 11 7.82 -2.75 -8.53
C VAL A 11 8.53 -2.59 -7.19
N LYS A 12 8.23 -1.49 -6.49
CA LYS A 12 8.82 -1.17 -5.18
C LYS A 12 7.93 -1.58 -4.01
N VAL A 13 6.61 -1.65 -4.22
CA VAL A 13 5.59 -1.91 -3.20
C VAL A 13 4.53 -2.81 -3.80
N LEU A 14 4.12 -3.84 -3.06
CA LEU A 14 3.02 -4.73 -3.43
C LEU A 14 2.04 -4.84 -2.26
N PHE A 15 0.76 -4.61 -2.52
CA PHE A 15 -0.32 -4.90 -1.58
C PHE A 15 -1.13 -6.08 -2.11
N VAL A 16 -1.37 -7.07 -1.25
CA VAL A 16 -2.18 -8.25 -1.58
C VAL A 16 -3.43 -8.22 -0.72
N LEU A 17 -4.60 -8.21 -1.36
CA LEU A 17 -5.89 -8.35 -0.71
C LEU A 17 -6.38 -9.78 -0.95
N ALA A 18 -6.65 -10.51 0.13
CA ALA A 18 -7.19 -11.87 0.08
C ALA A 18 -8.41 -11.94 0.99
N GLY A 19 -9.50 -12.52 0.48
CA GLY A 19 -10.76 -12.68 1.19
C GLY A 19 -11.78 -13.42 0.32
N THR A 20 -12.99 -13.60 0.83
CA THR A 20 -14.04 -14.35 0.12
C THR A 20 -14.77 -13.44 -0.88
N ARG A 21 -15.47 -14.06 -1.86
CA ARG A 21 -16.08 -13.33 -2.97
C ARG A 21 -17.23 -12.41 -2.52
N ASP A 22 -17.89 -12.76 -1.43
CA ASP A 22 -18.96 -11.99 -0.79
C ASP A 22 -18.48 -10.72 -0.10
N GLU A 23 -17.17 -10.55 0.13
CA GLU A 23 -16.57 -9.35 0.74
C GLU A 23 -16.24 -8.24 -0.26
N ARG A 24 -16.88 -8.21 -1.44
CA ARG A 24 -16.58 -7.24 -2.52
C ARG A 24 -16.52 -5.78 -2.04
N THR A 25 -17.49 -5.35 -1.24
CA THR A 25 -17.54 -3.98 -0.72
C THR A 25 -16.32 -3.68 0.16
N PHE A 26 -15.94 -4.63 1.02
CA PHE A 26 -14.76 -4.51 1.86
C PHE A 26 -13.47 -4.45 1.04
N HIS A 27 -13.34 -5.28 0.00
CA HIS A 27 -12.20 -5.23 -0.93
C HIS A 27 -12.06 -3.87 -1.60
N LEU A 28 -13.16 -3.27 -2.05
CA LEU A 28 -13.14 -1.92 -2.66
C LEU A 28 -12.76 -0.84 -1.66
N GLN A 29 -13.25 -0.94 -0.42
CA GLN A 29 -12.87 -0.01 0.66
C GLN A 29 -11.38 -0.12 1.00
N ALA A 30 -10.84 -1.35 1.08
CA ALA A 30 -9.43 -1.60 1.32
C ALA A 30 -8.56 -1.07 0.18
N LEU A 31 -8.96 -1.30 -1.08
CA LEU A 31 -8.26 -0.77 -2.26
C LEU A 31 -8.24 0.76 -2.26
N MET A 32 -9.36 1.41 -1.96
CA MET A 32 -9.44 2.87 -1.85
C MET A 32 -8.52 3.40 -0.74
N ALA A 33 -8.52 2.77 0.43
CA ALA A 33 -7.64 3.15 1.54
C ALA A 33 -6.16 3.05 1.14
N ILE A 34 -5.76 1.95 0.49
CA ILE A 34 -4.38 1.78 -0.02
C ILE A 34 -4.06 2.86 -1.06
N ALA A 35 -4.96 3.13 -2.00
CA ALA A 35 -4.75 4.14 -3.03
C ALA A 35 -4.53 5.53 -2.42
N GLN A 36 -5.27 5.90 -1.37
CA GLN A 36 -5.08 7.17 -0.66
C GLN A 36 -3.72 7.24 0.04
N ILE A 37 -3.30 6.15 0.69
CA ILE A 37 -2.02 6.08 1.41
C ILE A 37 -0.85 6.22 0.42
N VAL A 38 -0.87 5.46 -0.69
CA VAL A 38 0.20 5.46 -1.69
C VAL A 38 0.31 6.80 -2.43
N GLN A 39 -0.80 7.53 -2.58
CA GLN A 39 -0.83 8.85 -3.21
C GLN A 39 -0.44 9.99 -2.25
N SER A 40 -0.25 9.72 -0.96
CA SER A 40 0.23 10.74 -0.02
C SER A 40 1.66 11.17 -0.37
N GLU A 41 1.92 12.47 -0.23
CA GLU A 41 3.24 13.01 -0.51
C GLU A 41 4.28 12.37 0.41
N GLY A 42 5.38 11.89 -0.17
CA GLY A 42 6.47 11.28 0.58
C GLY A 42 6.28 9.81 0.96
N PHE A 43 5.14 9.17 0.67
CA PHE A 43 4.90 7.75 0.98
C PHE A 43 6.05 6.85 0.50
N LEU A 44 6.42 6.94 -0.79
CA LEU A 44 7.46 6.10 -1.37
C LEU A 44 8.84 6.34 -0.74
N ARG A 45 9.14 7.58 -0.35
CA ARG A 45 10.40 7.92 0.34
C ARG A 45 10.43 7.25 1.71
N SER A 46 9.39 7.44 2.51
CA SER A 46 9.28 6.85 3.84
C SER A 46 9.24 5.31 3.77
N TRP A 47 8.66 4.74 2.72
CA TRP A 47 8.69 3.29 2.47
C TRP A 47 10.11 2.79 2.20
N GLU A 48 10.88 3.49 1.37
CA GLU A 48 12.27 3.13 1.05
C GLU A 48 13.22 3.34 2.23
N GLU A 49 12.93 4.27 3.14
CA GLU A 49 13.73 4.55 4.34
C GLU A 49 13.44 3.60 5.52
N ALA A 50 12.30 2.89 5.49
CA ALA A 50 11.88 2.00 6.57
C ALA A 50 12.84 0.82 6.76
N ARG A 51 13.25 0.59 8.00
CA ARG A 51 14.27 -0.41 8.40
C ARG A 51 13.68 -1.77 8.74
N GLY A 52 12.66 -2.18 8.00
CA GLY A 52 12.04 -3.50 8.11
C GLY A 52 10.53 -3.48 8.36
N PRO A 53 9.95 -4.66 8.64
CA PRO A 53 8.50 -4.86 8.65
C PRO A 53 7.75 -3.96 9.65
N GLU A 54 8.36 -3.65 10.79
CA GLU A 54 7.69 -2.94 11.87
C GLU A 54 7.55 -1.44 11.61
N GLU A 55 8.53 -0.86 10.92
CA GLU A 55 8.44 0.53 10.45
C GLU A 55 7.49 0.63 9.26
N LEU A 56 7.51 -0.34 8.34
CA LEU A 56 6.53 -0.43 7.25
C LEU A 56 5.11 -0.54 7.79
N LYS A 57 4.87 -1.37 8.81
CA LYS A 57 3.57 -1.50 9.47
C LYS A 57 3.13 -0.19 10.11
N ARG A 58 4.03 0.50 10.83
CA ARG A 58 3.74 1.80 11.44
C ARG A 58 3.37 2.85 10.39
N LEU A 59 4.12 2.89 9.29
CA LEU A 59 3.86 3.79 8.18
C LEU A 59 2.46 3.59 7.60
N ILE A 60 1.99 2.35 7.44
CA ILE A 60 0.63 2.05 6.96
C ILE A 60 -0.45 2.39 8.00
N LEU A 61 -0.21 2.10 9.29
CA LEU A 61 -1.18 2.34 10.35
C LEU A 61 -1.37 3.83 10.68
N LEU A 62 -0.30 4.62 10.58
CA LEU A 62 -0.30 6.05 10.87
C LEU A 62 -0.64 6.92 9.65
N ALA A 63 -0.70 6.34 8.45
CA ALA A 63 -1.06 7.09 7.26
C ALA A 63 -2.47 7.67 7.40
N GLU A 64 -2.57 8.99 7.36
CA GLU A 64 -3.85 9.68 7.41
C GLU A 64 -4.66 9.35 6.16
N ARG A 65 -5.87 8.83 6.38
CA ARG A 65 -6.84 8.62 5.31
C ARG A 65 -7.74 9.84 5.21
N ARG A 66 -7.88 10.41 4.02
CA ARG A 66 -8.89 11.43 3.76
C ARG A 66 -10.25 10.73 3.72
N ARG A 67 -11.00 10.79 4.81
CA ARG A 67 -12.40 10.36 4.83
C ARG A 67 -13.17 11.35 3.96
N LEU A 68 -13.61 10.87 2.79
CA LEU A 68 -14.47 11.62 1.86
C LEU A 68 -15.86 11.79 2.45
#